data_AF-S7JD85-F1
#
_entry.id   AF-S7JD85-F1
#
_cell.length_a   1.000
_cell.length_b   1.000
_cell.length_c   1.000
_cell.angle_alpha   90.00
_cell.angle_beta   90.00
_cell.angle_gamma   90.00
#
_symmetry.space_group_name_H-M   'P 1'
#
loop_
_entity.id
_entity.type
_entity.pdbx_description
1 polymer ?
#
loop_
_entity_poly.entity_id
_entity_poly.type
_entity_poly.pdbx_seq_one_letter_code
_entity_poly.pdbx_strand_id
1 'polypeptide(L)'
;MIRLIALNNPRVAQAFIDYMASRHIEIQMMPEGGNQFALWLVDDQHQVEAEAELNLFLQNPRDAKYQAASWTMAESRQSKFYYRSPSMMAMIRAKAGPLTLSVMAVCAVIFALAFLGMGNQIFDALHFPAHAGQQWQLWRWFSHALLHFSVIHIAFNLLWWWQLGGDIEKRLGSGKLLQVFLISAALSGAGQYWVEGANFGGLSGVVYALVGYLWMLGLRAPHLGLGMPKPLVGFMLVWLVLGYVQPFMAIANTAHLAGLITGVVLGLHDAGRFQSKATQQ
;
A
#
# COMPACT_ATOMS: atom_id res chain seq x y z
N MET A 1 -22.82 31.58 24.11
CA MET A 1 -22.43 30.42 23.25
C MET A 1 -23.13 29.16 23.72
N ILE A 2 -23.86 28.49 22.82
CA ILE A 2 -24.63 27.26 23.10
C ILE A 2 -24.07 26.13 22.24
N ARG A 3 -23.80 24.96 22.85
CA ARG A 3 -23.32 23.78 22.13
C ARG A 3 -24.47 23.11 21.38
N LEU A 4 -24.31 22.98 20.07
CA LEU A 4 -25.32 22.36 19.20
C LEU A 4 -25.06 20.85 19.04
N ILE A 5 -23.91 20.46 18.49
CA ILE A 5 -23.61 19.05 18.17
C ILE A 5 -22.11 18.83 17.98
N ALA A 6 -21.66 17.57 18.11
CA ALA A 6 -20.35 17.11 17.66
C ALA A 6 -20.47 16.32 16.37
N LEU A 7 -19.69 16.68 15.35
CA LEU A 7 -19.62 15.98 14.07
C LEU A 7 -18.22 15.42 13.84
N ASN A 8 -18.15 14.22 13.26
CA ASN A 8 -16.89 13.56 12.90
C ASN A 8 -16.38 13.93 11.49
N ASN A 9 -17.16 14.72 10.75
CA ASN A 9 -16.83 15.15 9.40
C ASN A 9 -16.82 16.69 9.31
N PRO A 10 -15.64 17.33 9.28
CA PRO A 10 -15.52 18.78 9.29
C PRO A 10 -16.09 19.43 8.02
N ARG A 11 -16.09 18.73 6.88
CA ARG A 11 -16.66 19.26 5.63
C ARG A 11 -18.19 19.34 5.69
N VAL A 12 -18.82 18.34 6.30
CA VAL A 12 -20.25 18.33 6.55
C VAL A 12 -20.60 19.43 7.55
N ALA A 13 -19.84 19.52 8.66
CA ALA A 13 -20.01 20.59 9.63
C ALA A 13 -19.88 22.00 9.02
N GLN A 14 -18.94 22.21 8.09
CA GLN A 14 -18.78 23.48 7.39
C GLN A 14 -19.97 23.84 6.50
N ALA A 15 -20.57 22.87 5.80
CA ALA A 15 -21.74 23.15 4.96
C ALA A 15 -22.93 23.69 5.78
N PHE A 16 -23.10 23.20 7.01
CA PHE A 16 -24.08 23.74 7.94
C PHE A 16 -23.72 25.15 8.41
N ILE A 17 -22.46 25.41 8.77
CA ILE A 17 -21.97 26.74 9.16
C ILE A 17 -22.18 27.75 8.03
N ASP A 18 -21.85 27.39 6.80
CA ASP A 18 -22.03 28.26 5.62
C ASP A 18 -23.50 28.64 5.42
N TYR A 19 -24.40 27.66 5.59
CA TYR A 19 -25.83 27.90 5.50
C TYR A 19 -26.34 28.84 6.61
N MET A 20 -25.90 28.64 7.84
CA MET A 20 -26.30 29.51 8.96
C MET A 20 -25.71 30.92 8.82
N ALA A 21 -24.47 31.03 8.33
CA ALA A 21 -23.84 32.30 8.01
C ALA A 21 -24.58 33.05 6.89
N SER A 22 -25.13 32.35 5.89
CA SER A 22 -25.97 32.96 4.85
C SER A 22 -27.28 33.56 5.40
N ARG A 23 -27.69 33.14 6.61
CA ARG A 23 -28.83 33.68 7.37
C ARG A 23 -28.41 34.65 8.47
N HIS A 24 -27.14 35.09 8.47
CA HIS A 24 -26.56 35.96 9.49
C HIS A 24 -26.50 35.35 10.90
N ILE A 25 -26.48 34.02 11.01
CA ILE A 25 -26.37 33.30 12.28
C ILE A 25 -24.95 32.74 12.41
N GLU A 26 -24.20 33.24 13.39
CA GLU A 26 -22.81 32.85 13.59
C GLU A 26 -22.70 31.53 14.38
N ILE A 27 -22.03 30.56 13.78
CA ILE A 27 -21.68 29.28 14.41
C ILE A 27 -20.17 29.09 14.37
N GLN A 28 -19.60 28.84 15.55
CA GLN A 28 -18.18 28.54 15.72
C GLN A 28 -17.94 27.04 15.82
N MET A 29 -16.89 26.56 15.16
CA MET A 29 -16.45 25.17 15.23
C MET A 29 -15.23 25.05 16.14
N MET A 30 -15.29 24.15 17.13
CA MET A 30 -14.18 23.89 18.06
C MET A 30 -13.83 22.40 18.09
N PRO A 31 -12.54 22.01 18.17
CA PRO A 31 -12.15 20.62 18.32
C PRO A 31 -12.58 20.07 19.70
N GLU A 32 -13.20 18.88 19.73
CA GLU A 32 -13.71 18.25 20.96
C GLU A 32 -12.95 16.96 21.34
N GLY A 33 -11.77 16.72 20.72
CA GLY A 33 -11.02 15.47 20.88
C GLY A 33 -11.61 14.33 20.03
N GLY A 34 -10.90 13.20 19.93
CA GLY A 34 -11.41 12.02 19.19
C GLY A 34 -11.70 12.25 17.70
N ASN A 35 -11.09 13.25 17.06
CA ASN A 35 -11.36 13.67 15.68
C ASN A 35 -12.80 14.19 15.46
N GLN A 36 -13.45 14.67 16.52
CA GLN A 36 -14.77 15.31 16.49
C GLN A 36 -14.65 16.83 16.59
N PHE A 37 -15.62 17.51 15.99
CA PHE A 37 -15.74 18.96 15.95
C PHE A 37 -17.09 19.37 16.51
N ALA A 38 -17.09 20.14 17.59
CA ALA A 38 -18.29 20.70 18.20
C ALA A 38 -18.68 22.01 17.50
N LEU A 39 -19.97 22.16 17.23
CA LEU A 39 -20.58 23.39 16.74
C LEU A 39 -21.18 24.18 17.89
N TRP A 40 -20.85 25.46 17.96
CA TRP A 40 -21.26 26.38 19.01
C TRP A 40 -21.96 27.57 18.39
N LEU A 41 -23.23 27.75 18.72
CA LEU A 41 -24.00 28.93 18.37
C LEU A 41 -23.52 30.11 19.23
N VAL A 42 -23.18 31.25 18.62
CA VAL A 42 -22.63 32.40 19.35
C VAL A 42 -23.70 33.13 20.16
N ASP A 43 -24.80 33.46 19.49
CA ASP A 43 -25.95 34.23 20.01
C ASP A 43 -27.13 33.31 20.37
N ASP A 44 -27.65 33.42 21.59
CA ASP A 44 -28.74 32.57 22.08
C ASP A 44 -30.10 32.88 21.47
N GLN A 45 -30.29 34.07 20.91
CA GLN A 45 -31.54 34.49 20.28
C GLN A 45 -31.95 33.60 19.09
N HIS A 46 -30.96 32.97 18.45
CA HIS A 46 -31.15 32.09 17.29
C HIS A 46 -31.22 30.60 17.65
N GLN A 47 -31.27 30.24 18.94
CA GLN A 47 -31.20 28.83 19.37
C GLN A 47 -32.29 27.98 18.74
N VAL A 48 -33.55 28.41 18.82
CA VAL A 48 -34.70 27.64 18.31
C VAL A 48 -34.57 27.42 16.80
N GLU A 49 -34.14 28.44 16.06
CA GLU A 49 -33.93 28.38 14.62
C GLU A 49 -32.77 27.46 14.24
N ALA A 50 -31.63 27.57 14.95
CA ALA A 50 -30.45 26.77 14.71
C ALA A 50 -30.68 25.28 15.02
N GLU A 51 -31.39 24.96 16.10
CA GLU A 51 -31.73 23.57 16.46
C GLU A 51 -32.74 22.96 15.48
N ALA A 52 -33.76 23.72 15.06
CA ALA A 52 -34.73 23.26 14.07
C ALA A 52 -34.06 22.96 12.73
N GLU A 53 -33.20 23.87 12.26
CA GLU A 53 -32.45 23.69 11.01
C GLU A 53 -31.42 22.55 11.12
N LEU A 54 -30.76 22.40 12.28
CA LEU A 54 -29.83 21.31 12.52
C LEU A 54 -30.50 19.94 12.42
N ASN A 55 -31.73 19.82 12.92
CA ASN A 55 -32.49 18.57 12.79
C ASN A 55 -32.79 18.23 11.33
N LEU A 56 -33.10 19.22 10.49
CA LEU A 56 -33.27 19.03 9.05
C LEU A 56 -31.95 18.66 8.37
N PHE A 57 -30.87 19.34 8.76
CA PHE A 57 -29.53 19.08 8.24
C PHE A 57 -29.08 17.65 8.53
N LEU A 58 -29.31 17.14 9.74
CA LEU A 58 -28.94 15.77 10.12
C LEU A 58 -29.71 14.70 9.34
N GLN A 59 -30.94 14.99 8.91
CA GLN A 59 -31.72 14.08 8.07
C GLN A 59 -31.22 14.06 6.62
N ASN A 60 -30.82 15.20 6.07
CA ASN A 60 -30.27 15.29 4.72
C ASN A 60 -29.11 16.31 4.60
N PRO A 61 -27.88 15.93 5.00
CA PRO A 61 -26.74 16.86 4.98
C PRO A 61 -26.28 17.27 3.58
N ARG A 62 -26.78 16.58 2.54
CA ARG A 62 -26.43 16.82 1.14
C ARG A 62 -27.49 17.60 0.38
N ASP A 63 -28.48 18.16 1.08
CA ASP A 63 -29.48 19.02 0.46
C ASP A 63 -28.83 20.15 -0.34
N ALA A 64 -29.46 20.52 -1.46
CA ALA A 64 -28.97 21.55 -2.37
C ALA A 64 -28.76 22.90 -1.67
N LYS A 65 -29.58 23.24 -0.66
CA LYS A 65 -29.47 24.52 0.05
C LYS A 65 -28.15 24.66 0.82
N TYR A 66 -27.65 23.58 1.43
CA TYR A 66 -26.39 23.60 2.17
C TYR A 66 -25.19 23.68 1.21
N GLN A 67 -25.27 22.98 0.08
CA GLN A 67 -24.21 23.05 -0.93
C GLN A 67 -24.15 24.42 -1.61
N ALA A 68 -25.31 25.01 -1.92
CA ALA A 68 -25.40 26.34 -2.51
C ALA A 68 -24.82 27.41 -1.59
N ALA A 69 -25.14 27.36 -0.29
CA ALA A 69 -24.60 28.29 0.69
C ALA A 69 -23.06 28.23 0.79
N SER A 70 -22.47 27.03 0.69
CA SER A 70 -21.01 26.87 0.66
C SER A 70 -20.32 27.53 -0.53
N TRP A 71 -21.01 27.71 -1.67
CA TRP A 71 -20.49 28.47 -2.80
C TRP A 71 -20.57 29.98 -2.54
N THR A 72 -21.70 30.45 -2.01
CA THR A 72 -21.91 31.88 -1.73
C THR A 72 -21.00 32.39 -0.62
N MET A 73 -20.74 31.59 0.41
CA MET A 73 -19.87 31.95 1.54
C MET A 73 -18.38 31.62 1.29
N ALA A 74 -18.00 31.21 0.08
CA ALA A 74 -16.63 30.81 -0.22
C ALA A 74 -15.63 31.98 -0.10
N GLU A 75 -16.05 33.21 -0.40
CA GLU A 75 -15.22 34.42 -0.38
C GLU A 75 -15.13 35.09 1.00
N SER A 76 -16.14 34.93 1.87
CA SER A 76 -16.17 35.47 3.25
C SER A 76 -15.42 34.59 4.26
N ARG A 77 -14.72 33.56 3.79
CA ARG A 77 -14.17 32.47 4.61
C ARG A 77 -12.97 32.93 5.45
N GLN A 78 -13.18 33.14 6.75
CA GLN A 78 -12.09 33.40 7.72
C GLN A 78 -11.50 32.12 8.34
N SER A 79 -12.23 31.00 8.35
CA SER A 79 -11.77 29.74 8.94
C SER A 79 -10.87 28.95 7.98
N LYS A 80 -9.55 29.03 8.17
CA LYS A 80 -8.57 28.17 7.48
C LYS A 80 -8.55 26.79 8.15
N PHE A 81 -9.13 25.80 7.49
CA PHE A 81 -9.01 24.40 7.90
C PHE A 81 -7.57 23.90 7.71
N TYR A 82 -6.84 23.69 8.81
CA TYR A 82 -5.61 22.91 8.78
C TYR A 82 -5.96 21.42 8.77
N TYR A 83 -6.19 20.88 7.58
CA TYR A 83 -6.14 19.44 7.37
C TYR A 83 -4.71 18.99 7.57
N ARG A 84 -4.40 18.36 8.70
CA ARG A 84 -3.14 17.62 8.84
C ARG A 84 -3.30 16.32 8.05
N SER A 85 -3.26 16.40 6.72
CA SER A 85 -3.14 15.20 5.90
C SER A 85 -1.86 14.48 6.34
N PRO A 86 -1.91 13.16 6.60
CA PRO A 86 -0.71 12.44 6.94
C PRO A 86 0.30 12.65 5.80
N SER A 87 1.55 12.95 6.16
CA SER A 87 2.58 13.09 5.15
C SER A 87 2.70 11.79 4.35
N MET A 88 3.13 11.89 3.08
CA MET A 88 3.36 10.69 2.25
C MET A 88 4.27 9.68 2.96
N MET A 89 5.27 10.18 3.70
CA MET A 89 6.15 9.36 4.53
C MET A 89 5.41 8.65 5.67
N ALA A 90 4.44 9.31 6.32
CA ALA A 90 3.61 8.69 7.35
C ALA A 90 2.75 7.56 6.76
N MET A 91 2.17 7.77 5.57
CA MET A 91 1.39 6.74 4.88
C MET A 91 2.24 5.53 4.47
N ILE A 92 3.45 5.77 3.93
CA ILE A 92 4.40 4.71 3.57
C ILE A 92 4.77 3.86 4.79
N ARG A 93 5.09 4.49 5.93
CA ARG A 93 5.47 3.80 7.17
C ARG A 93 4.30 3.09 7.85
N ALA A 94 3.08 3.61 7.71
CA ALA A 94 1.89 2.96 8.27
C ALA A 94 1.64 1.59 7.63
N LYS A 95 1.88 1.48 6.31
CA LYS A 95 1.62 0.27 5.53
C LYS A 95 2.73 -0.79 5.63
N ALA A 96 3.98 -0.38 5.89
CA ALA A 96 5.15 -1.26 5.81
C ALA A 96 5.88 -1.40 7.15
N GLY A 97 6.49 -2.56 7.39
CA GLY A 97 7.40 -2.78 8.52
C GLY A 97 8.85 -2.50 8.16
N PRO A 98 9.79 -2.73 9.10
CA PRO A 98 11.20 -2.41 8.90
C PRO A 98 11.82 -3.15 7.72
N LEU A 99 11.55 -4.45 7.53
CA LEU A 99 12.15 -5.22 6.44
C LEU A 99 11.65 -4.73 5.08
N THR A 100 10.34 -4.48 4.94
CA THR A 100 9.77 -3.95 3.71
C THR A 100 10.46 -2.64 3.34
N LEU A 101 10.57 -1.71 4.29
CA LEU A 101 11.20 -0.40 4.08
C LEU A 101 12.70 -0.52 3.80
N SER A 102 13.42 -1.41 4.49
CA SER A 102 14.85 -1.63 4.27
C SER A 102 15.13 -2.17 2.87
N VAL A 103 14.36 -3.14 2.39
CA VAL A 103 14.52 -3.67 1.02
C VAL A 103 14.21 -2.58 -0.02
N MET A 104 13.16 -1.78 0.18
CA MET A 104 12.87 -0.64 -0.71
C MET A 104 14.04 0.35 -0.76
N ALA A 105 14.60 0.71 0.40
CA ALA A 105 15.71 1.64 0.48
C ALA A 105 16.96 1.07 -0.21
N VAL A 106 17.29 -0.20 0.02
CA VAL A 106 18.44 -0.87 -0.63
C VAL A 106 18.27 -0.91 -2.15
N CYS A 107 17.11 -1.32 -2.66
CA CYS A 107 16.82 -1.30 -4.09
C CYS A 107 16.95 0.11 -4.68
N ALA A 108 16.42 1.13 -3.99
CA ALA A 108 16.49 2.52 -4.45
C ALA A 108 17.95 3.04 -4.49
N VAL A 109 18.75 2.73 -3.47
CA VAL A 109 20.17 3.11 -3.42
C VAL A 109 20.97 2.41 -4.53
N ILE A 110 20.79 1.09 -4.70
CA ILE A 110 21.45 0.32 -5.76
C ILE A 110 21.09 0.90 -7.14
N PHE A 111 19.81 1.19 -7.38
CA PHE A 111 19.36 1.77 -8.64
C PHE A 111 19.92 3.18 -8.88
N ALA A 112 19.96 4.02 -7.84
CA ALA A 112 20.54 5.36 -7.94
C ALA A 112 22.04 5.31 -8.27
N LEU A 113 22.80 4.45 -7.60
CA LEU A 113 24.23 4.27 -7.88
C LEU A 113 24.47 3.72 -9.29
N ALA A 114 23.64 2.79 -9.76
CA ALA A 114 23.71 2.28 -11.13
C ALA A 114 23.48 3.41 -12.15
N PHE A 115 22.52 4.30 -11.89
CA PHE A 115 22.23 5.48 -12.72
C PHE A 115 23.38 6.51 -12.72
N LEU A 116 24.17 6.57 -11.66
CA LEU A 116 25.38 7.40 -11.55
C LEU A 116 26.62 6.79 -12.25
N GLY A 117 26.45 5.72 -13.02
CA GLY A 117 27.51 5.10 -13.82
C GLY A 117 28.17 3.87 -13.19
N MET A 118 27.71 3.43 -12.00
CA MET A 118 28.24 2.23 -11.35
C MET A 118 27.54 0.93 -11.78
N GLY A 119 26.71 0.98 -12.82
CA GLY A 119 25.83 -0.12 -13.23
C GLY A 119 26.55 -1.45 -13.47
N ASN A 120 27.65 -1.44 -14.23
CA ASN A 120 28.40 -2.67 -14.54
C ASN A 120 29.02 -3.29 -13.28
N GLN A 121 29.66 -2.47 -12.43
CA GLN A 121 30.30 -2.94 -11.20
C GLN A 121 29.27 -3.53 -10.22
N ILE A 122 28.12 -2.89 -10.11
CA ILE A 122 27.00 -3.34 -9.28
C ILE A 122 26.43 -4.65 -9.84
N PHE A 123 26.22 -4.74 -11.16
CA PHE A 123 25.76 -5.95 -11.80
C PHE A 123 26.75 -7.10 -11.56
N ASP A 124 28.03 -6.89 -11.86
CA ASP A 124 29.13 -7.84 -11.67
C ASP A 124 29.19 -8.37 -10.22
N ALA A 125 28.91 -7.51 -9.23
CA ALA A 125 28.92 -7.90 -7.81
C ALA A 125 27.67 -8.68 -7.36
N LEU A 126 26.51 -8.42 -7.98
CA LEU A 126 25.21 -8.85 -7.45
C LEU A 126 24.45 -9.85 -8.33
N HIS A 127 24.87 -10.06 -9.59
CA HIS A 127 24.21 -11.02 -10.50
C HIS A 127 24.28 -12.45 -9.97
N PHE A 128 23.33 -13.28 -10.42
CA PHE A 128 23.24 -14.70 -10.05
C PHE A 128 24.51 -15.46 -10.45
N PRO A 129 24.98 -16.48 -9.68
CA PRO A 129 26.23 -17.17 -10.01
C PRO A 129 26.27 -17.69 -11.45
N ALA A 130 27.27 -17.26 -12.21
CA ALA A 130 27.44 -17.55 -13.64
C ALA A 130 28.82 -18.10 -14.01
N HIS A 131 29.82 -17.89 -13.15
CA HIS A 131 31.22 -18.21 -13.44
C HIS A 131 31.83 -19.12 -12.38
N ALA A 132 32.83 -19.91 -12.79
CA ALA A 132 33.61 -20.74 -11.88
C ALA A 132 34.22 -19.88 -10.76
N GLY A 133 34.03 -20.31 -9.51
CA GLY A 133 34.49 -19.58 -8.33
C GLY A 133 33.39 -18.72 -7.68
N GLN A 134 32.24 -18.53 -8.34
CA GLN A 134 31.10 -17.83 -7.74
C GLN A 134 30.20 -18.76 -6.90
N GLN A 135 30.40 -20.08 -6.94
CA GLN A 135 29.57 -21.04 -6.18
C GLN A 135 29.49 -20.79 -4.66
N TRP A 136 30.54 -20.22 -4.06
CA TRP A 136 30.58 -19.91 -2.61
C TRP A 136 30.11 -18.49 -2.28
N GLN A 137 29.77 -17.69 -3.30
CA GLN A 137 29.31 -16.32 -3.13
C GLN A 137 27.80 -16.33 -2.85
N LEU A 138 27.43 -16.84 -1.67
CA LEU A 138 26.04 -17.16 -1.31
C LEU A 138 25.08 -15.97 -1.44
N TRP A 139 25.57 -14.73 -1.29
CA TRP A 139 24.75 -13.53 -1.47
C TRP A 139 24.15 -13.44 -2.89
N ARG A 140 24.83 -13.98 -3.91
CA ARG A 140 24.40 -13.95 -5.31
C ARG A 140 23.12 -14.75 -5.58
N TRP A 141 22.73 -15.64 -4.67
CA TRP A 141 21.45 -16.34 -4.73
C TRP A 141 20.26 -15.45 -4.37
N PHE A 142 20.52 -14.23 -3.85
CA PHE A 142 19.49 -13.32 -3.37
C PHE A 142 19.67 -11.90 -3.91
N SER A 143 20.92 -11.45 -4.10
CA SER A 143 21.24 -10.06 -4.46
C SER A 143 20.75 -9.65 -5.84
N HIS A 144 20.59 -10.60 -6.77
CA HIS A 144 20.01 -10.32 -8.08
C HIS A 144 18.59 -9.76 -7.98
N ALA A 145 17.84 -10.09 -6.91
CA ALA A 145 16.50 -9.57 -6.68
C ALA A 145 16.49 -8.05 -6.36
N LEU A 146 17.65 -7.48 -6.03
CA LEU A 146 17.79 -6.06 -5.69
C LEU A 146 18.13 -5.18 -6.91
N LEU A 147 18.57 -5.79 -8.01
CA LEU A 147 18.95 -5.12 -9.26
C LEU A 147 17.72 -4.67 -10.05
N HIS A 148 17.75 -3.47 -10.63
CA HIS A 148 16.70 -2.99 -11.52
C HIS A 148 17.31 -2.19 -12.68
N PHE A 149 16.69 -2.27 -13.85
CA PHE A 149 17.27 -1.76 -15.11
C PHE A 149 16.48 -0.62 -15.77
N SER A 150 15.34 -0.24 -15.20
CA SER A 150 14.56 0.93 -15.65
C SER A 150 13.72 1.50 -14.51
N VAL A 151 13.33 2.77 -14.64
CA VAL A 151 12.50 3.48 -13.66
C VAL A 151 11.15 2.80 -13.48
N ILE A 152 10.51 2.40 -14.58
CA ILE A 152 9.22 1.70 -14.55
C ILE A 152 9.37 0.35 -13.83
N HIS A 153 10.44 -0.39 -14.12
CA HIS A 153 10.68 -1.70 -13.51
C HIS A 153 10.82 -1.61 -11.98
N ILE A 154 11.65 -0.68 -11.47
CA ILE A 154 11.78 -0.51 -10.01
C ILE A 154 10.51 0.04 -9.37
N ALA A 155 9.82 0.99 -10.01
CA ALA A 155 8.62 1.59 -9.45
C ALA A 155 7.51 0.55 -9.22
N PHE A 156 7.22 -0.29 -10.21
CA PHE A 156 6.20 -1.34 -10.07
C PHE A 156 6.61 -2.42 -9.07
N ASN A 157 7.87 -2.86 -9.07
CA ASN A 157 8.34 -3.86 -8.11
C ASN A 157 8.27 -3.34 -6.67
N LEU A 158 8.72 -2.11 -6.41
CA LEU A 158 8.67 -1.54 -5.07
C LEU A 158 7.24 -1.23 -4.63
N LEU A 159 6.35 -0.84 -5.55
CA LEU A 159 4.92 -0.70 -5.24
C LEU A 159 4.32 -2.02 -4.76
N TRP A 160 4.53 -3.11 -5.49
CA TRP A 160 3.98 -4.42 -5.14
C TRP A 160 4.64 -5.03 -3.90
N TRP A 161 5.94 -4.86 -3.74
CA TRP A 161 6.64 -5.24 -2.52
C TRP A 161 6.12 -4.47 -1.31
N TRP A 162 5.93 -3.15 -1.43
CA TRP A 162 5.39 -2.32 -0.36
C TRP A 162 3.97 -2.73 0.01
N GLN A 163 3.10 -2.92 -0.98
CA GLN A 163 1.70 -3.27 -0.76
C GLN A 163 1.56 -4.68 -0.16
N LEU A 164 2.14 -5.69 -0.81
CA LEU A 164 1.94 -7.11 -0.47
C LEU A 164 2.88 -7.56 0.65
N GLY A 165 4.16 -7.18 0.55
CA GLY A 165 5.15 -7.48 1.58
C GLY A 165 4.83 -6.77 2.90
N GLY A 166 4.37 -5.51 2.82
CA GLY A 166 3.91 -4.76 3.99
C GLY A 166 2.76 -5.45 4.73
N ASP A 167 1.77 -5.99 3.99
CA ASP A 167 0.67 -6.76 4.60
C ASP A 167 1.17 -8.01 5.34
N ILE A 168 2.04 -8.79 4.70
CA ILE A 168 2.63 -9.99 5.30
C ILE A 168 3.46 -9.61 6.53
N GLU A 169 4.31 -8.60 6.45
CA GLU A 169 5.16 -8.19 7.57
C GLU A 169 4.35 -7.67 8.76
N LYS A 170 3.32 -6.87 8.54
CA LYS A 170 2.48 -6.34 9.62
C LYS A 170 1.64 -7.44 10.30
N ARG A 171 1.21 -8.46 9.55
CA ARG A 171 0.34 -9.52 10.07
C ARG A 171 1.10 -10.74 10.59
N LEU A 172 2.19 -11.14 9.95
CA LEU A 172 2.95 -12.36 10.23
C LEU A 172 4.39 -12.10 10.70
N GLY A 173 4.83 -10.84 10.72
CA GLY A 173 6.16 -10.43 11.18
C GLY A 173 7.25 -10.46 10.10
N SER A 174 8.33 -9.73 10.35
CA SER A 174 9.47 -9.58 9.43
C SER A 174 10.16 -10.90 9.11
N GLY A 175 10.22 -11.84 10.06
CA GLY A 175 10.82 -13.16 9.83
C GLY A 175 10.10 -13.97 8.75
N LYS A 176 8.77 -13.88 8.67
CA LYS A 176 7.99 -14.55 7.63
C LYS A 176 8.25 -13.91 6.26
N LEU A 177 8.25 -12.58 6.19
CA LEU A 177 8.54 -11.87 4.96
C LEU A 177 9.98 -12.18 4.47
N LEU A 178 10.96 -12.24 5.37
CA LEU A 178 12.34 -12.61 5.04
C LEU A 178 12.43 -14.03 4.49
N GLN A 179 11.71 -14.98 5.10
CA GLN A 179 11.66 -16.35 4.60
C GLN A 179 11.11 -16.42 3.17
N VAL A 180 9.99 -15.74 2.91
CA VAL A 180 9.40 -15.70 1.56
C VAL A 180 10.38 -15.06 0.58
N PHE A 181 11.03 -13.94 0.95
CA PHE A 181 12.05 -13.28 0.13
C PHE A 181 13.20 -14.23 -0.22
N LEU A 182 13.84 -14.86 0.76
CA LEU A 182 15.04 -15.68 0.53
C LEU A 182 14.73 -16.92 -0.31
N ILE A 183 13.66 -17.65 0.01
CA ILE A 183 13.30 -18.87 -0.72
C ILE A 183 12.89 -18.53 -2.16
N SER A 184 12.05 -17.51 -2.34
CA SER A 184 11.58 -17.14 -3.68
C SER A 184 12.67 -16.51 -4.54
N ALA A 185 13.57 -15.69 -3.99
CA ALA A 185 14.70 -15.15 -4.73
C ALA A 185 15.61 -16.29 -5.23
N ALA A 186 15.98 -17.23 -4.35
CA ALA A 186 16.81 -18.36 -4.73
C ALA A 186 16.18 -19.24 -5.81
N LEU A 187 14.91 -19.65 -5.64
CA LEU A 187 14.24 -20.55 -6.58
C LEU A 187 13.89 -19.87 -7.91
N SER A 188 13.44 -18.61 -7.89
CA SER A 188 13.18 -17.86 -9.12
C SER A 188 14.46 -17.52 -9.88
N GLY A 189 15.53 -17.17 -9.17
CA GLY A 189 16.85 -16.96 -9.75
C GLY A 189 17.42 -18.22 -10.38
N ALA A 190 17.34 -19.36 -9.69
CA ALA A 190 17.78 -20.65 -10.24
C ALA A 190 16.98 -21.06 -11.48
N GLY A 191 15.64 -20.92 -11.44
CA GLY A 191 14.78 -21.21 -12.57
C GLY A 191 15.09 -20.35 -13.79
N GLN A 192 15.26 -19.04 -13.59
CA GLN A 192 15.62 -18.11 -14.66
C GLN A 192 16.99 -18.42 -15.25
N TYR A 193 17.99 -18.66 -14.38
CA TYR A 193 19.35 -18.99 -14.80
C TYR A 193 19.40 -20.23 -15.69
N TRP A 194 18.63 -21.26 -15.34
CA TRP A 194 18.59 -22.51 -16.11
C TRP A 194 18.04 -22.33 -17.53
N VAL A 195 17.17 -21.35 -17.75
CA VAL A 195 16.50 -21.14 -19.06
C VAL A 195 17.20 -20.06 -19.89
N GLU A 196 17.64 -18.95 -19.28
CA GLU A 196 18.11 -17.76 -20.00
C GLU A 196 19.51 -17.28 -19.56
N GLY A 197 20.15 -17.97 -18.63
CA GLY A 197 21.46 -17.57 -18.07
C GLY A 197 21.35 -16.45 -17.03
N ALA A 198 22.48 -15.84 -16.67
CA ALA A 198 22.58 -14.94 -15.50
C ALA A 198 22.26 -13.46 -15.77
N ASN A 199 21.86 -13.11 -17.01
CA ASN A 199 21.59 -11.73 -17.43
C ASN A 199 20.18 -11.27 -17.01
N PHE A 200 19.91 -11.31 -15.71
CA PHE A 200 18.63 -10.90 -15.13
C PHE A 200 18.82 -10.23 -13.76
N GLY A 201 17.74 -9.62 -13.29
CA GLY A 201 17.68 -8.96 -12.00
C GLY A 201 16.30 -8.37 -11.78
N GLY A 202 15.92 -8.17 -10.52
CA GLY A 202 14.66 -7.57 -10.14
C GLY A 202 13.90 -8.35 -9.10
N LEU A 203 13.11 -7.61 -8.33
CA LEU A 203 12.30 -8.16 -7.24
C LEU A 203 11.06 -8.91 -7.74
N SER A 204 10.81 -8.91 -9.05
CA SER A 204 9.57 -9.41 -9.65
C SER A 204 9.30 -10.89 -9.37
N GLY A 205 10.32 -11.76 -9.37
CA GLY A 205 10.15 -13.16 -8.93
C GLY A 205 9.64 -13.27 -7.48
N VAL A 206 10.16 -12.43 -6.58
CA VAL A 206 9.69 -12.33 -5.20
C VAL A 206 8.27 -11.76 -5.15
N VAL A 207 7.95 -10.74 -5.95
CA VAL A 207 6.59 -10.18 -6.04
C VAL A 207 5.58 -11.25 -6.45
N TYR A 208 5.87 -12.07 -7.45
CA TYR A 208 5.00 -13.19 -7.82
C TYR A 208 4.88 -14.24 -6.71
N ALA A 209 5.93 -14.46 -5.92
CA ALA A 209 5.82 -15.29 -4.73
C ALA A 209 4.89 -14.67 -3.67
N LEU A 210 4.93 -13.36 -3.46
CA LEU A 210 3.98 -12.68 -2.57
C LEU A 210 2.54 -12.82 -3.08
N VAL A 211 2.32 -12.72 -4.40
CA VAL A 211 1.01 -12.95 -5.03
C VAL A 211 0.51 -14.37 -4.74
N GLY A 212 1.32 -15.38 -5.05
CA GLY A 212 0.96 -16.79 -4.81
C GLY A 212 0.70 -17.09 -3.33
N TYR A 213 1.54 -16.55 -2.44
CA TYR A 213 1.44 -16.74 -1.01
C TYR A 213 0.13 -16.14 -0.45
N LEU A 214 -0.15 -14.87 -0.75
CA LEU A 214 -1.37 -14.19 -0.31
C LEU A 214 -2.63 -14.78 -0.95
N TRP A 215 -2.55 -15.26 -2.20
CA TRP A 215 -3.67 -15.94 -2.83
C TRP A 215 -4.05 -17.21 -2.07
N MET A 216 -3.07 -18.04 -1.71
CA MET A 216 -3.35 -19.27 -0.95
C MET A 216 -3.79 -19.00 0.48
N LEU A 217 -3.19 -18.03 1.18
CA LEU A 217 -3.67 -17.63 2.50
C LEU A 217 -5.09 -17.07 2.46
N GLY A 218 -5.44 -16.26 1.47
CA GLY A 218 -6.80 -15.71 1.34
C GLY A 218 -7.85 -16.80 1.10
N LEU A 219 -7.49 -17.89 0.40
CA LEU A 219 -8.40 -19.01 0.16
C LEU A 219 -8.49 -19.99 1.34
N ARG A 220 -7.35 -20.26 2.00
CA ARG A 220 -7.26 -21.34 2.99
C ARG A 220 -7.24 -20.84 4.44
N ALA A 221 -6.71 -19.67 4.72
CA ALA A 221 -6.63 -19.10 6.06
C ALA A 221 -7.27 -17.69 6.14
N PRO A 222 -8.55 -17.52 5.76
CA PRO A 222 -9.19 -16.20 5.70
C PRO A 222 -9.25 -15.47 7.04
N HIS A 223 -9.23 -16.20 8.16
CA HIS A 223 -9.20 -15.64 9.52
C HIS A 223 -7.96 -14.77 9.80
N LEU A 224 -6.88 -14.91 9.02
CA LEU A 224 -5.68 -14.08 9.15
C LEU A 224 -5.89 -12.64 8.64
N GLY A 225 -6.99 -12.37 7.92
CA GLY A 225 -7.22 -11.08 7.29
C GLY A 225 -6.18 -10.74 6.21
N LEU A 226 -5.52 -11.76 5.66
CA LEU A 226 -4.54 -11.68 4.59
C LEU A 226 -5.11 -12.32 3.33
N GLY A 227 -5.08 -11.59 2.23
CA GLY A 227 -5.57 -12.07 0.95
C GLY A 227 -5.43 -11.01 -0.12
N MET A 228 -5.82 -11.38 -1.35
CA MET A 228 -5.80 -10.48 -2.49
C MET A 228 -7.16 -10.45 -3.17
N PRO A 229 -7.65 -9.28 -3.61
CA PRO A 229 -8.85 -9.22 -4.44
C PRO A 229 -8.68 -10.08 -5.69
N LYS A 230 -9.68 -10.91 -6.01
CA LYS A 230 -9.67 -11.79 -7.20
C LYS A 230 -9.33 -11.05 -8.51
N PRO A 231 -9.85 -9.83 -8.77
CA PRO A 231 -9.48 -9.09 -9.98
C PRO A 231 -7.99 -8.77 -10.06
N LEU A 232 -7.36 -8.53 -8.91
CA LEU A 232 -5.94 -8.23 -8.86
C LEU A 232 -5.08 -9.47 -9.11
N VAL A 233 -5.47 -10.64 -8.59
CA VAL A 233 -4.84 -11.91 -8.94
C VAL A 233 -4.96 -12.16 -10.44
N GLY A 234 -6.16 -11.97 -11.01
CA GLY A 234 -6.39 -12.07 -12.45
C GLY A 234 -5.50 -11.14 -13.27
N PHE A 235 -5.40 -9.87 -12.86
CA PHE A 235 -4.50 -8.89 -13.48
C PHE A 235 -3.04 -9.36 -13.48
N MET A 236 -2.54 -9.88 -12.35
CA MET A 236 -1.16 -10.39 -12.25
C MET A 236 -0.92 -11.63 -13.12
N LEU A 237 -1.90 -12.53 -13.22
CA LEU A 237 -1.78 -13.72 -14.07
C LEU A 237 -1.84 -13.36 -15.55
N VAL A 238 -2.68 -12.40 -15.95
CA VAL A 238 -2.68 -11.89 -17.33
C VAL A 238 -1.35 -11.20 -17.64
N TRP A 239 -0.82 -10.40 -16.71
CA TRP A 239 0.49 -9.77 -16.87
C TRP A 239 1.61 -10.79 -17.06
N LEU A 240 1.58 -11.91 -16.32
CA LEU A 240 2.51 -13.02 -16.48
C LEU A 240 2.44 -13.63 -17.89
N VAL A 241 1.23 -13.94 -18.36
CA VAL A 241 1.02 -14.52 -19.70
C VAL A 241 1.47 -13.55 -20.79
N LEU A 242 1.11 -12.26 -20.66
CA LEU A 242 1.54 -11.22 -21.60
C LEU A 242 3.06 -11.08 -21.64
N GLY A 243 3.75 -11.25 -20.50
CA GLY A 243 5.19 -11.27 -20.43
C GLY A 243 5.81 -12.35 -21.33
N TYR A 244 5.24 -13.57 -21.35
CA TYR A 244 5.68 -14.66 -22.23
C TYR A 244 5.38 -14.41 -23.71
N VAL A 245 4.33 -13.64 -24.03
CA VAL A 245 3.85 -13.40 -25.42
C VAL A 245 4.56 -12.20 -26.07
N GLN A 246 5.21 -11.33 -25.30
CA GLN A 246 5.87 -10.11 -25.78
C GLN A 246 7.41 -10.25 -25.72
N PRO A 247 8.06 -10.98 -26.65
CA PRO A 247 9.50 -11.29 -26.57
C PRO A 247 10.43 -10.07 -26.70
N PHE A 248 9.91 -8.91 -27.11
CA PHE A 248 10.68 -7.67 -27.21
C PHE A 248 10.85 -6.93 -25.87
N MET A 249 10.14 -7.35 -24.83
CA MET A 249 10.40 -6.88 -23.48
C MET A 249 11.32 -7.90 -22.79
N ALA A 250 12.49 -7.45 -22.30
CA ALA A 250 13.42 -8.26 -21.53
C ALA A 250 12.83 -8.61 -20.14
N ILE A 251 11.82 -9.49 -20.13
CA ILE A 251 11.09 -9.92 -18.94
C ILE A 251 11.56 -11.33 -18.57
N ALA A 252 12.06 -11.46 -17.35
CA ALA A 252 12.44 -12.74 -16.75
C ALA A 252 11.19 -13.57 -16.38
N ASN A 253 10.45 -14.03 -17.39
CA ASN A 253 9.17 -14.70 -17.22
C ASN A 253 9.29 -16.00 -16.42
N THR A 254 10.40 -16.73 -16.60
CA THR A 254 10.68 -17.95 -15.83
C THR A 254 10.87 -17.63 -14.36
N ALA A 255 11.53 -16.52 -14.02
CA ALA A 255 11.63 -16.05 -12.64
C ALA A 255 10.23 -15.79 -12.04
N HIS A 256 9.33 -15.17 -12.81
CA HIS A 256 7.97 -14.87 -12.34
C HIS A 256 7.17 -16.13 -12.07
N LEU A 257 7.20 -17.09 -13.00
CA LEU A 257 6.49 -18.36 -12.86
C LEU A 257 7.03 -19.17 -11.67
N ALA A 258 8.35 -19.33 -11.58
CA ALA A 258 9.00 -20.03 -10.47
C ALA A 258 8.72 -19.34 -9.12
N GLY A 259 8.72 -18.01 -9.10
CA GLY A 259 8.31 -17.21 -7.96
C GLY A 259 6.87 -17.49 -7.53
N LEU A 260 5.93 -17.44 -8.47
CA LEU A 260 4.50 -17.72 -8.22
C LEU A 260 4.30 -19.11 -7.62
N ILE A 261 4.90 -20.14 -8.23
CA ILE A 261 4.83 -21.53 -7.75
C ILE A 261 5.39 -21.62 -6.32
N THR A 262 6.54 -21.00 -6.07
CA THR A 262 7.15 -20.95 -4.73
C THR A 262 6.20 -20.33 -3.70
N GLY A 263 5.59 -19.20 -4.05
CA GLY A 263 4.61 -18.52 -3.22
C GLY A 263 3.39 -19.38 -2.89
N VAL A 264 2.83 -20.05 -3.91
CA VAL A 264 1.69 -20.96 -3.75
C VAL A 264 2.03 -22.10 -2.80
N VAL A 265 3.18 -22.76 -2.98
CA VAL A 265 3.61 -23.87 -2.12
C VAL A 265 3.80 -23.41 -0.68
N LEU A 266 4.50 -22.30 -0.46
CA LEU A 266 4.70 -21.73 0.89
C LEU A 266 3.37 -21.34 1.54
N GLY A 267 2.47 -20.73 0.76
CA GLY A 267 1.17 -20.28 1.24
C GLY A 267 0.25 -21.45 1.62
N LEU A 268 0.25 -22.53 0.83
CA LEU A 268 -0.49 -23.76 1.14
C LEU A 268 0.05 -24.42 2.42
N HIS A 269 1.37 -24.55 2.53
CA HIS A 269 2.02 -25.10 3.71
C HIS A 269 1.66 -24.32 4.98
N ASP A 270 1.82 -22.99 4.94
CA ASP A 270 1.56 -22.15 6.11
C ASP A 270 0.08 -22.05 6.44
N ALA A 271 -0.81 -22.00 5.44
CA ALA A 271 -2.25 -22.04 5.68
C ALA A 271 -2.67 -23.29 6.46
N GLY A 272 -2.11 -24.47 6.13
CA GLY A 272 -2.37 -25.70 6.88
C GLY A 272 -1.97 -25.60 8.36
N ARG A 273 -0.82 -24.97 8.64
CA ARG A 273 -0.34 -24.75 10.03
C ARG A 273 -1.17 -23.74 10.81
N PHE A 274 -1.70 -22.72 10.14
CA PHE A 274 -2.56 -21.71 10.79
C PHE A 274 -3.96 -22.26 11.07
N GLN A 275 -4.53 -23.04 10.14
CA GLN A 275 -5.79 -23.74 10.37
C GLN A 275 -5.71 -24.69 11.56
N SER A 276 -4.66 -25.53 11.64
CA SER A 276 -4.52 -26.50 12.74
C SER A 276 -4.45 -25.82 14.12
N LYS A 277 -3.81 -24.65 14.20
CA LYS A 277 -3.75 -23.85 15.44
C LYS A 277 -5.09 -23.23 15.80
N ALA A 278 -5.86 -22.76 14.81
CA ALA A 278 -7.18 -22.17 15.03
C ALA A 278 -8.21 -23.20 15.52
N THR A 279 -8.10 -24.47 15.12
CA THR A 279 -8.99 -25.55 15.59
C THR A 279 -8.66 -26.03 17.01
N GLN A 280 -7.49 -25.68 17.55
CA GLN A 280 -7.04 -26.06 18.90
C GLN A 280 -7.34 -25.00 19.96
N GLN A 281 -7.88 -23.83 19.58
CA GLN A 281 -8.30 -22.74 20.46
C GLN A 281 -9.83 -22.67 20.52
#